data_AF-F0YRF0-F1
#
_entry.id   AF-F0YRF0-F1
#
_cell.length_a   1.000
_cell.length_b   1.000
_cell.length_c   1.000
_cell.angle_alpha   90.00
_cell.angle_beta   90.00
_cell.angle_gamma   90.00
#
_symmetry.space_group_name_H-M   'P 1'
#
loop_
_entity.id
_entity.type
_entity.pdbx_description
1 polymer ?
#
loop_
_entity_poly.entity_id
_entity_poly.type
_entity_poly.pdbx_seq_one_letter_code
_entity_poly.pdbx_strand_id
1 'polypeptide(L)' 'TAKKLRASFDLYDKNKSGSVDIYEMTQCVASLGHTLTAEHIADIFKTVDIDGDGKVDFDEFVLIMSK' A
#
# COMPACT_ATOMS: atom_id res chain seq x y z
N THR A 1 8.93 -10.35 -10.42
CA THR A 1 9.56 -11.36 -9.54
C THR A 1 9.31 -10.97 -8.10
N ALA A 2 8.78 -11.87 -7.28
CA ALA A 2 8.31 -11.62 -5.90
C ALA A 2 9.25 -10.78 -5.02
N LYS A 3 10.56 -10.81 -5.29
CA LYS A 3 11.58 -9.99 -4.62
C LYS A 3 11.38 -8.48 -4.75
N LYS A 4 10.92 -7.99 -5.92
CA LYS A 4 10.63 -6.56 -6.12
C LYS A 4 9.38 -6.13 -5.37
N LEU A 5 8.33 -6.96 -5.40
CA LEU A 5 7.08 -6.73 -4.67
C LEU A 5 7.34 -6.70 -3.18
N ARG A 6 8.14 -7.64 -2.66
CA ARG A 6 8.54 -7.66 -1.25
C ARG A 6 9.37 -6.43 -0.85
N ALA A 7 10.29 -5.98 -1.69
CA ALA A 7 11.08 -4.78 -1.41
C ALA A 7 10.25 -3.49 -1.47
N SER A 8 9.29 -3.41 -2.40
CA SER A 8 8.33 -2.31 -2.45
C SER A 8 7.41 -2.35 -1.23
N PHE A 9 6.87 -3.51 -0.87
CA PHE A 9 6.01 -3.68 0.29
C PHE A 9 6.73 -3.29 1.58
N ASP A 10 7.99 -3.71 1.79
CA ASP A 10 8.80 -3.32 2.97
C ASP A 10 9.12 -1.81 2.99
N LEU A 11 9.01 -1.12 1.85
CA LEU A 11 9.14 0.34 1.79
C LEU A 11 7.85 1.04 2.26
N TYR A 12 6.69 0.43 1.98
CA TYR A 12 5.39 0.93 2.39
C TYR A 12 5.07 0.56 3.86
N ASP A 13 5.28 -0.70 4.25
CA ASP A 13 5.08 -1.25 5.60
C ASP A 13 6.23 -0.81 6.54
N LYS A 14 6.09 0.39 7.10
CA LYS A 14 7.09 1.02 7.98
C LYS A 14 7.18 0.31 9.31
N ASN A 15 6.04 -0.15 9.83
CA ASN A 15 5.94 -0.80 11.13
C ASN A 15 6.23 -2.32 11.08
N LYS A 16 6.43 -2.89 9.88
CA LYS A 16 6.65 -4.33 9.64
C LYS A 16 5.52 -5.19 10.20
N SER A 17 4.29 -4.68 10.16
CA SER A 17 3.10 -5.41 10.62
C SER A 17 2.71 -6.53 9.66
N GLY A 18 3.20 -6.52 8.42
CA GLY A 18 2.81 -7.45 7.37
C GLY A 18 1.59 -6.98 6.56
N SER A 19 1.09 -5.78 6.84
CA SER A 19 -0.03 -5.13 6.18
C SER A 19 0.24 -3.62 6.09
N VAL A 20 -0.10 -2.98 4.98
CA VAL A 20 0.07 -1.54 4.81
C VAL A 20 -1.24 -0.85 5.13
N ASP A 21 -1.25 -0.04 6.18
CA ASP A 21 -2.41 0.78 6.50
C ASP A 21 -2.44 2.08 5.68
N ILE A 22 -3.61 2.74 5.64
CA ILE A 22 -3.80 3.97 4.86
C ILE A 22 -2.85 5.10 5.31
N TYR A 23 -2.44 5.11 6.57
CA TYR A 23 -1.54 6.12 7.12
C TYR A 23 -0.09 5.87 6.68
N GLU A 24 0.35 4.61 6.66
CA GLU A 24 1.62 4.18 6.10
C GLU A 24 1.71 4.47 4.59
N MET A 25 0.66 4.17 3.84
CA MET A 25 0.59 4.49 2.42
C MET A 25 0.71 6.01 2.19
N THR A 26 0.00 6.82 2.99
CA THR A 26 0.07 8.29 2.93
C THR A 26 1.48 8.80 3.19
N GLN A 27 2.13 8.30 4.24
CA GLN A 27 3.50 8.71 4.59
C GLN A 27 4.50 8.32 3.50
N CYS A 28 4.33 7.14 2.90
CA CYS A 28 5.23 6.65 1.87
C CYS A 28 5.09 7.46 0.58
N VAL A 29 3.85 7.73 0.15
CA VAL A 29 3.54 8.58 -1.01
C VAL A 29 4.07 10.01 -0.82
N ALA A 30 3.90 10.58 0.38
CA ALA A 30 4.48 11.88 0.72
C ALA A 30 6.03 11.84 0.68
N SER A 31 6.65 10.74 1.09
CA SER A 31 8.11 10.55 1.04
C SER A 31 8.64 10.38 -0.39
N LEU A 32 7.82 9.87 -1.32
CA LEU A 32 8.12 9.76 -2.75
C LEU A 32 8.01 11.11 -3.50
N GLY A 33 7.68 12.20 -2.81
CA GLY A 33 7.57 13.54 -3.38
C GLY A 33 6.26 13.78 -4.16
N HIS A 34 5.34 12.81 -4.13
CA HIS A 34 3.99 12.97 -4.67
C HIS A 34 3.05 13.46 -3.56
N THR A 35 2.50 14.66 -3.71
CA THR A 35 1.37 15.12 -2.89
C THR A 35 0.08 14.52 -3.42
N LEU A 36 -0.16 13.23 -3.19
CA LEU A 36 -1.51 12.69 -3.35
C LEU A 36 -2.35 13.16 -2.15
N THR A 37 -3.56 13.63 -2.43
CA THR A 37 -4.52 13.99 -1.39
C THR A 37 -5.02 12.75 -0.67
N ALA A 38 -5.42 12.89 0.60
CA ALA A 38 -6.00 11.79 1.37
C ALA A 38 -7.17 11.12 0.65
N GLU A 39 -7.92 11.88 -0.16
CA GLU A 39 -9.01 11.36 -1.00
C GLU A 39 -8.51 10.43 -2.11
N HIS A 40 -7.44 10.79 -2.83
CA HIS A 40 -6.85 9.90 -3.84
C HIS A 40 -6.25 8.66 -3.21
N ILE A 41 -5.63 8.80 -2.04
CA ILE A 41 -5.08 7.67 -1.31
C ILE A 41 -6.21 6.74 -0.88
N ALA A 42 -7.34 7.27 -0.37
CA ALA A 42 -8.50 6.48 0.00
C ALA A 42 -9.17 5.78 -1.21
N ASP A 43 -9.17 6.40 -2.38
CA ASP A 43 -9.71 5.82 -3.62
C ASP A 43 -8.83 4.67 -4.13
N ILE A 44 -7.50 4.87 -4.13
CA ILE A 44 -6.53 3.81 -4.39
C ILE A 44 -6.75 2.71 -3.36
N PHE A 45 -6.78 3.05 -2.08
CA PHE A 45 -6.95 2.11 -0.97
C PHE A 45 -8.18 1.25 -1.14
N LYS A 46 -9.36 1.84 -1.41
CA LYS A 46 -10.60 1.09 -1.73
C LYS A 46 -10.50 0.16 -2.93
N THR A 47 -9.57 0.44 -3.84
CA THR A 47 -9.34 -0.40 -5.01
C THR A 47 -8.38 -1.55 -4.70
N VAL A 48 -7.48 -1.37 -3.72
CA VAL A 48 -6.48 -2.37 -3.29
C VAL A 48 -7.00 -3.27 -2.17
N ASP A 49 -7.75 -2.70 -1.23
CA ASP A 49 -8.41 -3.32 -0.08
C ASP A 49 -9.68 -4.06 -0.56
N ILE A 50 -9.51 -5.35 -0.87
CA ILE A 50 -10.58 -6.19 -1.44
C ILE A 50 -11.42 -6.77 -0.33
N ASP A 51 -10.82 -7.09 0.82
CA ASP A 51 -11.52 -7.65 1.97
C ASP A 51 -12.23 -6.59 2.83
N GLY A 52 -11.86 -5.31 2.67
CA GLY A 52 -12.46 -4.17 3.34
C GLY A 52 -12.02 -4.02 4.80
N ASP A 53 -10.87 -4.60 5.20
CA ASP A 53 -10.39 -4.58 6.57
C ASP A 53 -9.69 -3.25 6.95
N GLY A 54 -9.54 -2.35 5.98
CA GLY A 54 -8.89 -1.05 6.17
C GLY A 54 -7.37 -1.12 6.17
N LYS A 55 -6.79 -2.23 5.68
CA LYS A 55 -5.36 -2.51 5.51
C LYS A 55 -5.18 -3.16 4.14
N VAL A 56 -3.96 -3.10 3.60
CA VAL A 56 -3.60 -3.83 2.38
C VAL A 56 -2.59 -4.89 2.78
N ASP A 57 -2.98 -6.15 2.71
CA ASP A 57 -2.07 -7.23 3.01
C ASP A 57 -1.14 -7.56 1.82
N PHE A 58 -0.14 -8.40 2.07
CA PHE A 58 0.84 -8.72 1.03
C PHE A 58 0.21 -9.42 -0.19
N ASP A 59 -0.86 -10.18 0.02
CA ASP A 59 -1.53 -10.93 -1.05
C ASP A 59 -2.33 -9.97 -1.95
N GLU A 60 -3.08 -9.05 -1.35
CA GLU A 60 -3.78 -7.96 -2.05
C GLU A 60 -2.83 -7.05 -2.83
N PHE A 61 -1.70 -6.68 -2.22
CA PHE A 61 -0.67 -5.89 -2.88
C PHE A 61 -0.08 -6.60 -4.10
N VAL A 62 0.20 -7.90 -3.98
CA VAL A 62 0.72 -8.71 -5.08
C VAL A 62 -0.33 -8.87 -6.18
N LEU A 63 -1.60 -9.07 -5.83
CA LEU A 63 -2.70 -9.18 -6.78
C LEU A 63 -2.82 -7.92 -7.66
N ILE A 64 -2.69 -6.74 -7.06
CA ILE A 64 -2.81 -5.46 -7.74
C ILE A 64 -1.58 -5.15 -8.60
N MET A 65 -0.38 -5.42 -8.10
CA MET A 65 0.86 -5.23 -8.87
C MET A 65 1.09 -6.31 -9.94
N SER A 66 0.36 -7.43 -9.87
CA SER A 66 0.36 -8.48 -10.88
C SER A 66 -0.74 -8.31 -11.94
N LYS A 67 -1.56 -7.26 -11.82
CA LYS A 67 -2.52 -6.82 -12.83
C LYS A 67 -1.88 -5.82 -13.79
#